data_AF-A0A2V6TU36-F1
#
_entry.id   AF-A0A2V6TU36-F1
#
_cell.length_a   1.000
_cell.length_b   1.000
_cell.length_c   1.000
_cell.angle_alpha   90.00
_cell.angle_beta   90.00
_cell.angle_gamma   90.00
#
_symmetry.space_group_name_H-M   'P 1'
#
loop_
_entity.id
_entity.type
_entity.pdbx_description
1 polymer ?
#
loop_
_entity_poly.entity_id
_entity_poly.type
_entity_poly.pdbx_seq_one_letter_code
_entity_poly.pdbx_strand_id
1 'polypeptide(L)'
;MLIVDAQIHLWNAGNPTSPWHRQIPAYLKEHALKEMDAGGVDAAILTPHTPWDPNANELCMEAVRAHPDRFAILGNFPLDKPESRALVDTWKQRPGML
;
A
#
# COMPACT_ATOMS: atom_id res chain seq x y z
N MET A 1 -6.75 -21.63 6.04
CA MET A 1 -6.46 -20.70 7.15
C MET A 1 -6.18 -19.37 6.51
N LEU A 2 -6.78 -18.28 6.98
CA LEU A 2 -6.52 -16.95 6.42
C LEU A 2 -5.11 -16.47 6.81
N ILE A 3 -4.28 -16.13 5.83
CA ILE A 3 -2.94 -15.55 6.00
C ILE A 3 -2.94 -14.15 5.41
N VAL A 4 -2.70 -13.15 6.26
CA VAL A 4 -2.64 -11.74 5.84
C VAL A 4 -1.24 -11.20 6.09
N ASP A 5 -0.62 -10.65 5.05
CA ASP A 5 0.58 -9.83 5.23
C ASP A 5 0.17 -8.45 5.72
N ALA A 6 0.54 -8.13 6.95
CA ALA A 6 0.13 -6.89 7.61
C ALA A 6 0.86 -5.65 7.06
N GLN A 7 1.86 -5.80 6.19
CA GLN A 7 2.56 -4.65 5.62
C GLN A 7 3.35 -5.00 4.35
N ILE A 8 2.91 -4.45 3.21
CA ILE A 8 3.71 -4.39 1.99
C ILE A 8 3.75 -2.98 1.40
N HIS A 9 4.75 -2.73 0.57
CA HIS A 9 4.91 -1.48 -0.19
C HIS A 9 4.77 -1.76 -1.69
N LEU A 10 4.14 -0.85 -2.43
CA LEU A 10 4.20 -0.78 -3.88
C LEU A 10 4.96 0.50 -4.28
N TRP A 11 5.69 0.45 -5.39
CA TRP A 11 6.43 1.60 -5.90
C TRP A 11 6.63 1.55 -7.42
N ASN A 12 6.80 2.72 -8.02
CA ASN A 12 7.13 2.90 -9.44
C ASN A 12 8.04 4.11 -9.70
N ALA A 13 8.79 4.57 -8.68
CA ALA A 13 9.68 5.73 -8.76
C ALA A 13 11.18 5.38 -8.87
N GLY A 14 11.51 4.25 -9.49
CA GLY A 14 12.89 3.77 -9.60
C GLY A 14 13.31 2.93 -8.39
N ASN A 15 14.62 2.78 -8.18
CA ASN A 15 15.13 1.92 -7.11
C ASN A 15 14.95 2.58 -5.73
N PRO A 16 14.65 1.79 -4.67
CA PRO A 16 14.55 2.33 -3.32
C PRO A 16 15.84 2.94 -2.80
N THR A 17 15.70 4.04 -2.08
CA THR A 17 16.82 4.72 -1.40
C THR A 17 17.38 3.92 -0.23
N SER A 18 16.56 3.05 0.37
CA SER A 18 16.96 2.19 1.49
C SER A 18 17.39 0.80 0.99
N PRO A 19 18.56 0.29 1.41
CA PRO A 19 19.07 -1.03 0.98
C PRO A 19 18.25 -2.20 1.51
N TRP A 20 17.38 -1.97 2.50
CA TRP A 20 16.51 -2.98 3.09
C TRP A 20 15.30 -3.32 2.21
N HIS A 21 14.97 -2.45 1.26
CA HIS A 21 13.95 -2.73 0.27
C HIS A 21 14.57 -3.45 -0.93
N ARG A 22 13.74 -4.26 -1.59
CA ARG A 22 14.15 -4.95 -2.83
C ARG A 22 14.60 -3.92 -3.87
N GLN A 23 15.82 -4.10 -4.38
CA GLN A 23 16.47 -3.17 -5.30
C GLN A 23 16.02 -3.39 -6.75
N ILE A 24 14.76 -3.07 -7.04
CA ILE A 24 14.17 -3.09 -8.38
C ILE A 24 13.44 -1.76 -8.66
N PRO A 25 13.33 -1.33 -9.93
CA PRO A 25 12.83 0.00 -10.26
C PRO A 25 11.32 0.18 -10.06
N ALA A 26 10.57 -0.93 -10.01
CA ALA A 26 9.14 -0.93 -9.78
C ALA A 26 8.69 -2.25 -9.14
N TYR A 27 7.79 -2.15 -8.16
CA TYR A 27 7.05 -3.27 -7.60
C TYR A 27 5.57 -2.90 -7.56
N LEU A 28 4.82 -3.47 -8.50
CA LEU A 28 3.43 -3.14 -8.79
C LEU A 28 2.52 -4.22 -8.22
N LYS A 29 1.20 -3.96 -8.25
CA LYS A 29 0.19 -4.91 -7.76
C LYS A 29 0.29 -6.29 -8.40
N GLU A 30 0.65 -6.38 -9.69
CA GLU A 30 0.80 -7.63 -10.42
C GLU A 30 1.96 -8.47 -9.86
N HIS A 31 3.04 -7.82 -9.42
CA HIS A 31 4.16 -8.50 -8.75
C HIS A 31 3.74 -8.99 -7.37
N ALA A 32 3.07 -8.14 -6.60
CA ALA A 32 2.56 -8.49 -5.27
C ALA A 32 1.59 -9.68 -5.32
N LEU A 33 0.58 -9.65 -6.20
CA LEU A 33 -0.39 -10.73 -6.36
C LEU A 33 0.30 -12.06 -6.73
N LYS A 34 1.23 -12.03 -7.69
CA LYS A 34 1.96 -13.24 -8.10
C LYS A 34 2.75 -13.84 -6.94
N GLU A 35 3.40 -13.00 -6.13
CA GLU A 35 4.19 -13.45 -4.98
C GLU A 35 3.31 -13.91 -3.81
N MET A 36 2.20 -13.22 -3.56
CA MET A 36 1.19 -13.63 -2.59
C MET A 36 0.62 -15.01 -2.93
N ASP A 37 0.23 -15.23 -4.20
CA ASP A 37 -0.28 -16.51 -4.67
C ASP A 37 0.78 -17.62 -4.52
N ALA A 38 2.04 -17.34 -4.86
CA ALA A 38 3.13 -18.29 -4.68
C ALA A 38 3.45 -18.60 -3.21
N GLY A 39 3.27 -17.61 -2.33
CA GLY A 39 3.52 -17.72 -0.89
C GLY A 39 2.33 -18.22 -0.07
N GLY A 40 1.16 -18.38 -0.68
CA GLY A 40 -0.07 -18.73 0.03
C GLY A 40 -0.59 -17.61 0.95
N VAL A 41 -0.34 -16.34 0.58
CA VAL A 41 -0.86 -15.16 1.27
C VAL A 41 -2.20 -14.75 0.64
N ASP A 42 -3.26 -14.76 1.46
CA ASP A 42 -4.61 -14.50 0.99
C ASP A 42 -4.86 -13.00 0.75
N ALA A 43 -4.35 -12.13 1.64
CA ALA A 43 -4.52 -10.68 1.54
C ALA A 43 -3.31 -9.92 2.08
N ALA A 44 -3.18 -8.64 1.72
CA ALA A 44 -2.10 -7.78 2.21
C ALA A 44 -2.56 -6.34 2.50
N ILE A 45 -1.91 -5.72 3.48
CA ILE A 45 -2.11 -4.30 3.81
C ILE A 45 -1.04 -3.45 3.13
N LEU A 46 -1.48 -2.59 2.23
CA LEU A 46 -0.64 -1.63 1.52
C LEU A 46 -0.31 -0.46 2.43
N THR A 47 0.98 -0.16 2.56
CA THR A 47 1.48 1.00 3.30
C THR A 47 2.20 1.93 2.32
N PRO A 48 1.57 3.04 1.88
CA PRO A 48 2.20 3.96 0.94
C PRO A 48 3.49 4.56 1.49
N HIS A 49 4.60 4.49 0.73
CA HIS A 49 5.88 5.09 1.13
C HIS A 49 6.16 6.38 0.36
N THR A 50 5.33 7.39 0.61
CA THR A 50 5.35 8.69 -0.08
C THR A 50 6.62 9.53 0.05
N PRO A 51 7.47 9.40 1.09
CA PRO A 51 8.78 10.07 1.12
C PRO A 51 9.73 9.64 0.00
N TRP A 52 9.56 8.44 -0.55
CA TRP A 52 10.38 7.92 -1.64
C TRP A 52 9.67 7.99 -2.99
N ASP A 53 8.42 7.51 -3.06
CA ASP A 53 7.61 7.58 -4.27
C ASP A 53 6.39 8.48 -4.00
N PRO A 54 6.40 9.73 -4.49
CA PRO A 54 5.29 10.68 -4.29
C PRO A 54 3.93 10.17 -4.78
N ASN A 55 3.91 9.19 -5.70
CA ASN A 55 2.70 8.62 -6.27
C ASN A 55 2.28 7.31 -5.59
N ALA A 56 3.02 6.81 -4.59
CA ALA A 56 2.76 5.53 -3.93
C ALA A 56 1.34 5.41 -3.37
N ASN A 57 0.76 6.51 -2.87
CA ASN A 57 -0.61 6.49 -2.36
C ASN A 57 -1.63 6.16 -3.45
N GLU A 58 -1.54 6.82 -4.61
CA GLU A 58 -2.49 6.54 -5.70
C GLU A 58 -2.26 5.15 -6.28
N LEU A 59 -1.01 4.72 -6.41
CA LEU A 59 -0.66 3.37 -6.82
C LEU A 59 -1.30 2.30 -5.91
N CYS A 60 -1.26 2.51 -4.59
CA CYS A 60 -1.92 1.61 -3.65
C CYS A 60 -3.45 1.68 -3.71
N MET A 61 -4.02 2.88 -3.87
CA MET A 61 -5.47 3.05 -4.04
C MET A 61 -5.98 2.34 -5.31
N GLU A 62 -5.25 2.41 -6.42
CA GLU A 62 -5.57 1.68 -7.65
C GLU A 62 -5.54 0.16 -7.43
N ALA A 63 -4.57 -0.35 -6.68
CA ALA A 63 -4.50 -1.78 -6.34
C ALA A 63 -5.70 -2.23 -5.50
N VAL A 64 -6.08 -1.45 -4.49
CA VAL A 64 -7.27 -1.71 -3.64
C VAL A 64 -8.56 -1.67 -4.46
N ARG A 65 -8.71 -0.71 -5.37
CA ARG A 65 -9.89 -0.65 -6.25
C ARG A 65 -9.96 -1.85 -7.21
N ALA A 66 -8.81 -2.30 -7.71
CA ALA A 66 -8.74 -3.41 -8.65
C ALA A 66 -8.94 -4.78 -7.96
N HIS A 67 -8.50 -4.94 -6.72
CA HIS A 67 -8.54 -6.21 -5.97
C HIS A 67 -8.95 -5.98 -4.51
N PRO A 68 -10.21 -5.55 -4.24
CA PRO A 68 -10.67 -5.20 -2.90
C PRO A 68 -10.76 -6.40 -1.94
N ASP A 69 -10.74 -7.61 -2.46
CA ASP A 69 -10.68 -8.88 -1.73
C ASP A 69 -9.24 -9.28 -1.36
N ARG A 70 -8.23 -8.72 -2.02
CA ARG A 70 -6.81 -9.04 -1.82
C ARG A 70 -6.05 -7.94 -1.09
N PHE A 71 -6.48 -6.68 -1.22
CA PHE A 71 -5.77 -5.53 -0.67
C PHE A 71 -6.66 -4.63 0.18
N ALA A 72 -6.08 -4.17 1.28
CA ALA A 72 -6.52 -2.99 2.02
C ALA A 72 -5.33 -2.03 2.17
N ILE A 73 -5.56 -0.79 2.59
CA ILE A 73 -4.54 0.28 2.62
C ILE A 73 -4.59 1.04 3.94
N LEU A 74 -3.41 1.36 4.48
CA LEU A 74 -3.28 2.29 5.61
C LEU A 74 -3.35 3.74 5.15
N GLY A 75 -3.93 4.58 5.99
CA GLY A 75 -4.01 6.00 5.73
C GLY A 75 -2.67 6.69 5.52
N ASN A 76 -2.61 7.48 4.44
CA ASN A 76 -1.52 8.38 4.16
C ASN A 76 -2.06 9.82 4.07
N PHE A 77 -1.63 10.68 5.01
CA PHE A 77 -1.99 12.09 5.07
C PHE A 77 -0.87 12.90 5.75
N PRO A 78 -0.78 14.22 5.52
CA PRO A 78 0.24 15.06 6.14
C PRO A 78 0.05 15.13 7.67
N LEU A 79 1.07 14.78 8.44
CA LEU A 79 1.00 14.76 9.92
C LEU A 79 1.23 16.15 10.54
N ASP A 80 1.78 17.08 9.77
CA ASP A 80 2.13 18.44 10.18
C ASP A 80 0.98 19.46 9.99
N LYS A 81 -0.12 19.02 9.38
CA LYS A 81 -1.28 19.86 9.08
C LYS A 81 -2.41 19.63 10.10
N PRO A 82 -2.83 20.66 10.87
CA PRO A 82 -3.90 20.51 11.86
C PRO A 82 -5.22 19.96 11.30
N GLU A 83 -5.55 20.31 10.05
CA GLU A 83 -6.75 19.84 9.35
C GLU A 83 -6.76 18.33 9.10
N SER A 84 -5.60 17.67 9.10
CA SER A 84 -5.50 16.22 8.88
C SER A 84 -6.15 15.40 9.99
N ARG A 85 -6.27 15.97 11.20
CA ARG A 85 -6.87 15.25 12.34
C ARG A 85 -8.32 14.83 12.05
N ALA A 86 -9.09 15.68 11.38
CA ALA A 86 -10.49 15.40 11.04
C ALA A 86 -10.65 14.33 9.95
N LEU A 87 -9.58 14.01 9.22
CA LEU A 87 -9.62 12.98 8.18
C LEU A 87 -9.80 11.58 8.77
N VAL A 88 -9.21 11.33 9.95
CA VAL A 88 -9.27 10.01 10.62
C VAL A 88 -10.71 9.59 10.89
N ASP A 89 -11.60 10.53 11.25
CA ASP A 89 -13.00 10.26 11.59
C ASP A 89 -13.80 9.66 10.42
N THR A 90 -13.42 9.96 9.18
CA THR A 90 -14.13 9.50 7.97
C THR A 90 -13.36 8.45 7.19
N TRP A 91 -12.19 8.03 7.68
CA TRP A 91 -11.22 7.30 6.87
C TRP A 91 -11.71 5.91 6.44
N LYS A 92 -12.39 5.20 7.34
CA LYS A 92 -13.03 3.89 7.06
C LYS A 92 -14.20 3.96 6.08
N GLN A 93 -14.69 5.15 5.74
CA GLN A 93 -15.71 5.32 4.71
C GLN A 93 -15.10 5.21 3.29
N ARG A 94 -13.77 5.30 3.18
CA ARG A 94 -13.05 5.11 1.92
C ARG A 94 -12.88 3.60 1.65
N PRO A 95 -13.20 3.11 0.44
CA PRO A 95 -13.04 1.69 0.12
C PRO A 95 -11.63 1.16 0.40
N GLY A 96 -11.58 0.05 1.14
CA GLY A 96 -10.35 -0.67 1.51
C GLY A 96 -9.42 0.06 2.49
N MET A 97 -9.84 1.19 3.06
CA MET A 97 -9.05 1.95 4.01
C MET A 97 -9.23 1.42 5.45
N LEU A 98 -8.13 1.22 6.18
CA LEU A 98 -8.13 0.76 7.58
C LEU A 98 -7.77 1.86 8.58
#